data_AF-A0A535NI19-F1
#
_entry.id   AF-A0A535NI19-F1
#
_cell.length_a   1.000
_cell.length_b   1.000
_cell.length_c   1.000
_cell.angle_alpha   90.00
_cell.angle_beta   90.00
_cell.angle_gamma   90.00
#
_symmetry.space_group_name_H-M   'P 1'
#
loop_
_entity.id
_entity.type
_entity.pdbx_description
1 polymer ?
#
loop_
_entity_poly.entity_id
_entity_poly.type
_entity_poly.pdbx_seq_one_letter_code
_entity_poly.pdbx_strand_id
1 'polypeptide(L)'
;MKNARGLIENPHVFDTVVVLLTSALLFGAYLTAYAFVIQQNEVVEPAGNIGQGIVLGAWLTTTGVLFAAFARGLRAGKPWHNALPDGYVGSLTAALTFGAAWIVDNAFRSSNPASGGVGLDALFTPPRLVLIAATAVMVSGPLRAAARRGETTAGISTLVSAALLLSVLTFATQFIHPLIDPYALLGYRYTPTGDLKWLGENIGVASILAQALILAGTGLLLNSGFKLRPGSLTLVFAINGLFVTISKLQFEYMPVMIATGVAADVWIAYSARRPGRPSASLCAVIGGAFVVAYMIEIFLKGGTSWANSLWAGTIVATTMMCWMMGRLLRAGLPAAIVAPLLAEGTPVTVPVEVRHEVRWTRDPASTVRPQLVRAALDDLGTPEALGRSPLGGLAGIAHGESTAADLRAALVDVISELAASPQPRDAEAGRLLLDYYVKKVGSHEVIMERLHLSRPTFYRRLQRGFALVAERLDEMSEFAEKVPVAR
;
A
#
# COMPACT_ATOMS: atom_id res chain seq x y z
N MET A 1 -6.94 6.53 -38.35
CA MET A 1 -5.80 7.22 -37.69
C MET A 1 -6.19 8.25 -36.61
N LYS A 2 -7.34 8.97 -36.70
CA LYS A 2 -7.77 9.90 -35.63
C LYS A 2 -8.06 9.21 -34.28
N ASN A 3 -8.67 8.02 -34.27
CA ASN A 3 -9.02 7.32 -33.03
C ASN A 3 -7.80 6.86 -32.22
N ALA A 4 -6.72 6.45 -32.89
CA ALA A 4 -5.44 6.08 -32.23
C ALA A 4 -4.73 7.28 -31.59
N ARG A 5 -5.06 8.51 -32.01
CA ARG A 5 -4.45 9.74 -31.50
C ARG A 5 -5.03 10.12 -30.14
N GLY A 6 -6.36 10.04 -29.98
CA GLY A 6 -7.04 10.29 -28.71
C GLY A 6 -6.73 9.26 -27.60
N LEU A 7 -6.38 8.02 -27.99
CA LEU A 7 -5.97 6.95 -27.07
C LEU A 7 -4.66 7.25 -26.33
N ILE A 8 -3.73 7.97 -26.95
CA ILE A 8 -2.41 8.28 -26.39
C ILE A 8 -2.41 9.67 -25.72
N GLU A 9 -3.22 10.60 -26.22
CA GLU A 9 -3.30 11.96 -25.71
C GLU A 9 -4.10 12.06 -24.39
N ASN A 10 -5.02 11.14 -24.12
CA ASN A 10 -5.76 11.08 -22.85
C ASN A 10 -5.13 10.05 -21.88
N PRO A 11 -4.48 10.49 -20.78
CA PRO A 11 -3.80 9.60 -19.84
C PRO A 11 -4.70 8.52 -19.23
N HIS A 12 -5.96 8.85 -18.95
CA HIS A 12 -6.89 7.89 -18.35
C HIS A 12 -7.32 6.79 -19.33
N VAL A 13 -7.47 7.14 -20.62
CA VAL A 13 -7.78 6.16 -21.66
C VAL A 13 -6.58 5.22 -21.87
N PHE A 14 -5.36 5.78 -21.87
CA PHE A 14 -4.14 4.98 -21.91
C PHE A 14 -4.05 4.00 -20.73
N ASP A 15 -4.34 4.48 -19.52
CA ASP A 15 -4.39 3.64 -18.32
C ASP A 15 -5.39 2.49 -18.47
N THR A 16 -6.59 2.77 -18.97
CA THR A 16 -7.61 1.72 -19.19
C THR A 16 -7.14 0.67 -20.19
N VAL A 17 -6.50 1.06 -21.29
CA VAL A 17 -5.95 0.11 -22.27
C VAL A 17 -4.90 -0.79 -21.63
N VAL A 18 -3.94 -0.21 -20.89
CA VAL A 18 -2.89 -1.02 -20.26
C VAL A 18 -3.47 -1.94 -19.18
N VAL A 19 -4.44 -1.48 -18.38
CA VAL A 19 -5.15 -2.32 -17.39
C VAL A 19 -5.86 -3.50 -18.06
N LEU A 20 -6.54 -3.27 -19.19
CA LEU A 20 -7.26 -4.34 -19.90
C LEU A 20 -6.29 -5.40 -20.44
N LEU A 21 -5.20 -4.97 -21.07
CA LEU A 21 -4.21 -5.91 -21.61
C LEU A 21 -3.48 -6.66 -20.50
N THR A 22 -3.13 -5.99 -19.40
CA THR A 22 -2.48 -6.63 -18.24
C THR A 22 -3.43 -7.52 -17.44
N SER A 23 -4.74 -7.23 -17.44
CA SER A 23 -5.77 -8.15 -16.94
C SER A 23 -5.82 -9.44 -17.76
N ALA A 24 -5.77 -9.34 -19.10
CA ALA A 24 -5.72 -10.51 -19.97
C ALA A 24 -4.45 -11.34 -19.75
N LEU A 25 -3.31 -10.68 -19.55
CA LEU A 25 -2.04 -11.34 -19.22
C LEU A 25 -2.17 -12.18 -17.94
N LEU A 26 -2.71 -11.60 -16.87
CA LEU A 26 -2.89 -12.34 -15.61
C LEU A 26 -3.95 -13.43 -15.69
N PHE A 27 -5.04 -13.21 -16.44
CA PHE A 27 -6.00 -14.25 -16.72
C PHE A 27 -5.35 -15.47 -17.39
N GLY A 28 -4.53 -15.25 -18.42
CA GLY A 28 -3.76 -16.32 -19.05
C GLY A 28 -2.80 -17.02 -18.08
N ALA A 29 -2.17 -16.28 -17.16
CA ALA A 29 -1.27 -16.85 -16.15
C ALA A 29 -2.02 -17.76 -15.17
N TYR A 30 -3.19 -17.32 -14.66
CA TYR A 30 -4.04 -18.14 -13.80
C TYR A 30 -4.65 -19.34 -14.51
N LEU A 31 -5.00 -19.21 -15.80
CA LEU A 31 -5.43 -20.35 -16.61
C LEU A 31 -4.30 -21.35 -16.84
N THR A 32 -3.06 -20.85 -16.99
CA THR A 32 -1.87 -21.71 -17.03
C THR A 32 -1.72 -22.43 -15.70
N ALA A 33 -1.77 -21.73 -14.56
CA ALA A 33 -1.69 -22.36 -13.24
C ALA A 33 -2.78 -23.42 -13.01
N TYR A 34 -4.02 -23.15 -13.43
CA TYR A 34 -5.10 -24.12 -13.41
C TYR A 34 -4.70 -25.46 -14.07
N ALA A 35 -4.05 -25.40 -15.23
CA ALA A 35 -3.60 -26.59 -15.95
C ALA A 35 -2.58 -27.45 -15.18
N PHE A 36 -1.81 -26.85 -14.27
CA PHE A 36 -0.80 -27.53 -13.45
C PHE A 36 -1.31 -27.96 -12.07
N VAL A 37 -2.41 -27.38 -11.58
CA VAL A 37 -2.83 -27.49 -10.18
C VAL A 37 -4.17 -28.23 -10.02
N ILE A 38 -4.99 -28.32 -11.06
CA ILE A 38 -6.29 -29.02 -11.00
C ILE A 38 -6.15 -30.54 -10.80
N GLN A 39 -5.19 -31.14 -11.50
CA GLN A 39 -4.82 -32.56 -11.39
C GLN A 39 -3.41 -32.63 -10.84
N GLN A 40 -3.20 -33.45 -9.80
CA GLN A 40 -1.88 -33.61 -9.22
C GLN A 40 -0.97 -34.42 -10.14
N ASN A 41 0.27 -33.95 -10.29
CA ASN A 41 1.33 -34.59 -11.08
C ASN A 41 1.03 -34.72 -12.59
N GLU A 42 -0.08 -34.14 -13.06
CA GLU A 42 -0.48 -34.14 -14.46
C GLU A 42 -0.69 -32.70 -14.94
N VAL A 43 -0.33 -32.44 -16.19
CA VAL A 43 -0.58 -31.15 -16.84
C VAL A 43 -1.72 -31.32 -17.82
N VAL A 44 -2.79 -30.54 -17.65
CA VAL A 44 -3.88 -30.47 -18.61
C VAL A 44 -3.41 -29.65 -19.82
N GLU A 45 -2.70 -30.30 -20.75
CA GLU A 45 -2.02 -29.64 -21.87
C GLU A 45 -2.89 -28.64 -22.66
N PRO A 46 -4.16 -28.95 -23.01
CA PRO A 46 -5.00 -27.99 -23.75
C PRO A 46 -5.19 -26.68 -22.98
N ALA A 47 -5.47 -26.75 -21.67
CA ALA A 47 -5.64 -25.56 -20.84
C ALA A 47 -4.32 -24.80 -20.66
N GLY A 48 -3.20 -25.53 -20.50
CA GLY A 48 -1.87 -24.94 -20.38
C GLY A 48 -1.47 -24.18 -21.64
N ASN A 49 -1.70 -24.77 -22.82
CA ASN A 49 -1.40 -24.16 -24.12
C ASN A 49 -2.24 -22.91 -24.38
N ILE A 50 -3.55 -22.96 -24.06
CA ILE A 50 -4.43 -21.79 -24.17
C ILE A 50 -3.98 -20.68 -23.21
N GLY A 51 -3.70 -21.01 -21.96
CA GLY A 51 -3.21 -20.06 -20.96
C GLY A 51 -1.93 -19.36 -21.40
N GLN A 52 -0.93 -20.12 -21.84
CA GLN A 52 0.33 -19.57 -22.37
C GLN A 52 0.12 -18.72 -23.62
N GLY A 53 -0.76 -19.14 -24.53
CA GLY A 53 -1.12 -18.36 -25.72
C GLY A 53 -1.71 -16.99 -25.36
N ILE A 54 -2.60 -16.95 -24.35
CA ILE A 54 -3.16 -15.69 -23.83
C ILE A 54 -2.07 -14.83 -23.21
N VAL A 55 -1.18 -15.39 -22.38
CA VAL A 55 -0.06 -14.65 -21.76
C VAL A 55 0.81 -14.01 -22.84
N LEU A 56 1.23 -14.78 -23.84
CA LEU A 56 2.08 -14.30 -24.93
C LEU A 56 1.39 -13.23 -25.76
N GLY A 57 0.12 -13.44 -26.15
CA GLY A 57 -0.66 -12.47 -26.91
C GLY A 57 -0.84 -11.16 -26.14
N ALA A 58 -1.20 -11.23 -24.86
CA ALA A 58 -1.38 -10.07 -23.99
C ALA A 58 -0.06 -9.34 -23.72
N TRP A 59 1.05 -10.06 -23.53
CA TRP A 59 2.38 -9.48 -23.38
C TRP A 59 2.84 -8.77 -24.66
N LEU A 60 2.72 -9.41 -25.83
CA LEU A 60 3.12 -8.83 -27.12
C LEU A 60 2.31 -7.57 -27.43
N THR A 61 1.00 -7.61 -27.21
CA THR A 61 0.13 -6.44 -27.43
C THR A 61 0.42 -5.31 -26.44
N THR A 62 0.62 -5.62 -25.16
CA THR A 62 1.04 -4.62 -24.15
C THR A 62 2.36 -3.97 -24.54
N THR A 63 3.36 -4.79 -24.87
CA THR A 63 4.69 -4.32 -25.28
C THR A 63 4.61 -3.47 -26.54
N GLY A 64 3.83 -3.91 -27.54
CA GLY A 64 3.60 -3.17 -28.77
C GLY A 64 2.95 -1.81 -28.55
N VAL A 65 1.94 -1.72 -27.66
CA VAL A 65 1.30 -0.45 -27.31
C VAL A 65 2.27 0.49 -26.59
N LEU A 66 3.01 0.00 -25.60
CA LEU A 66 4.02 0.79 -24.87
C LEU A 66 5.13 1.25 -25.81
N PHE A 67 5.63 0.37 -26.67
CA PHE A 67 6.68 0.70 -27.63
C PHE A 67 6.20 1.70 -28.68
N ALA A 68 4.98 1.55 -29.21
CA ALA A 68 4.40 2.50 -30.15
C ALA A 68 4.22 3.90 -29.53
N ALA A 69 3.77 3.97 -28.27
CA ALA A 69 3.66 5.23 -27.54
C ALA A 69 5.04 5.86 -27.31
N PHE A 70 6.03 5.07 -26.91
CA PHE A 70 7.42 5.52 -26.72
C PHE A 70 8.04 6.04 -28.03
N ALA A 71 7.94 5.28 -29.11
CA ALA A 71 8.46 5.68 -30.43
C ALA A 71 7.78 6.95 -30.95
N ARG A 72 6.48 7.11 -30.70
CA ARG A 72 5.74 8.34 -31.05
C ARG A 72 6.21 9.53 -30.21
N GLY A 73 6.47 9.34 -28.92
CA GLY A 73 7.04 10.37 -28.04
C GLY A 73 8.41 10.85 -28.51
N LEU A 74 9.30 9.92 -28.89
CA LEU A 74 10.60 10.23 -29.46
C LEU A 74 10.49 11.00 -30.80
N ARG A 75 9.60 10.56 -31.70
CA ARG A 75 9.35 11.26 -32.98
C ARG A 75 8.79 12.66 -32.80
N ALA A 76 8.11 12.93 -31.68
CA ALA A 76 7.63 14.26 -31.31
C ALA A 76 8.71 15.13 -30.64
N GLY A 77 9.96 14.66 -30.55
CA GLY A 77 11.08 15.40 -29.98
C GLY A 77 11.16 15.37 -28.45
N LYS A 78 10.36 14.52 -27.78
CA LYS A 78 10.45 14.36 -26.32
C LYS A 78 11.73 13.58 -25.95
N PRO A 79 12.44 13.95 -24.87
CA PRO A 79 13.57 13.17 -24.40
C PRO A 79 13.09 11.78 -23.94
N TRP A 80 13.95 10.77 -24.03
CA TRP A 80 13.58 9.37 -23.80
C TRP A 80 12.90 9.10 -22.45
N HIS A 81 13.31 9.80 -21.39
CA HIS A 81 12.73 9.67 -20.05
C HIS A 81 11.28 10.17 -19.97
N ASN A 82 10.86 11.07 -20.88
CA ASN A 82 9.51 11.65 -20.97
C ASN A 82 8.79 11.24 -22.27
N ALA A 83 9.31 10.25 -22.99
CA ALA A 83 8.71 9.78 -24.24
C ALA A 83 7.43 8.96 -24.00
N LEU A 84 7.26 8.40 -22.80
CA LEU A 84 6.04 7.74 -22.34
C LEU A 84 5.30 8.60 -21.32
N PRO A 85 3.98 8.36 -21.11
CA PRO A 85 3.27 8.92 -19.97
C PRO A 85 3.94 8.53 -18.65
N ASP A 86 3.89 9.44 -17.67
CA ASP A 86 4.55 9.23 -16.38
C ASP A 86 4.12 7.93 -15.71
N GLY A 87 5.12 7.16 -15.23
CA GLY A 87 4.91 5.86 -14.58
C GLY A 87 5.02 4.64 -15.49
N TYR A 88 5.03 4.82 -16.82
CA TYR A 88 5.08 3.71 -17.79
C TYR A 88 6.46 3.32 -18.30
N VAL A 89 7.49 4.16 -18.12
CA VAL A 89 8.87 3.79 -18.46
C VAL A 89 9.28 2.48 -17.77
N GLY A 90 8.97 2.35 -16.47
CA GLY A 90 9.20 1.10 -15.74
C GLY A 90 8.39 -0.09 -16.26
N SER A 91 7.16 0.14 -16.76
CA SER A 91 6.34 -0.91 -17.35
C SER A 91 6.89 -1.38 -18.70
N LEU A 92 7.44 -0.48 -19.52
CA LEU A 92 8.11 -0.85 -20.77
C LEU A 92 9.38 -1.66 -20.50
N THR A 93 10.23 -1.19 -19.59
CA THR A 93 11.44 -1.95 -19.19
C THR A 93 11.06 -3.33 -18.68
N ALA A 94 10.06 -3.43 -17.81
CA ALA A 94 9.59 -4.71 -17.30
C ALA A 94 9.01 -5.60 -18.40
N ALA A 95 8.30 -5.05 -19.39
CA ALA A 95 7.80 -5.82 -20.52
C ALA A 95 8.93 -6.41 -21.38
N LEU A 96 10.02 -5.66 -21.60
CA LEU A 96 11.21 -6.17 -22.28
C LEU A 96 11.94 -7.23 -21.45
N THR A 97 12.09 -7.00 -20.14
CA THR A 97 12.66 -7.98 -19.20
C THR A 97 11.84 -9.27 -19.17
N PHE A 98 10.50 -9.17 -19.20
CA PHE A 98 9.61 -10.33 -19.28
C PHE A 98 9.89 -11.15 -20.55
N GLY A 99 10.00 -10.51 -21.71
CA GLY A 99 10.33 -11.20 -22.96
C GLY A 99 11.68 -11.90 -22.93
N ALA A 100 12.71 -11.22 -22.42
CA ALA A 100 14.03 -11.81 -22.26
C ALA A 100 14.01 -13.00 -21.28
N ALA A 101 13.36 -12.85 -20.13
CA ALA A 101 13.23 -13.90 -19.12
C ALA A 101 12.42 -15.10 -19.66
N TRP A 102 11.43 -14.88 -20.52
CA TRP A 102 10.66 -15.95 -21.15
C TRP A 102 11.52 -16.81 -22.09
N ILE A 103 12.35 -16.16 -22.92
CA ILE A 103 13.29 -16.86 -23.82
C ILE A 103 14.28 -17.68 -22.98
N VAL A 104 14.83 -17.05 -21.93
CA VAL A 104 15.77 -17.71 -21.02
C VAL A 104 15.11 -18.87 -20.27
N ASP A 105 13.85 -18.74 -19.82
CA ASP A 105 13.12 -19.80 -19.13
C ASP A 105 12.91 -21.03 -20.02
N ASN A 106 12.57 -20.81 -21.30
CA ASN A 106 12.41 -21.92 -22.25
C ASN A 106 13.75 -22.62 -22.51
N ALA A 107 14.83 -21.86 -22.68
CA ALA A 107 16.17 -22.43 -22.82
C ALA A 107 16.58 -23.21 -21.55
N PHE A 108 16.36 -22.63 -20.36
CA PHE A 108 16.68 -23.22 -19.07
C PHE A 108 15.95 -24.54 -18.82
N ARG A 109 14.67 -24.62 -19.18
CA ARG A 109 13.89 -25.86 -19.07
C ARG A 109 14.34 -26.91 -20.08
N SER A 110 14.68 -26.51 -21.30
CA SER A 110 15.20 -27.44 -22.31
C SER A 110 16.55 -28.05 -21.93
N SER A 111 17.41 -27.29 -21.22
CA SER A 111 18.72 -27.77 -20.77
C SER A 111 18.68 -28.53 -19.45
N ASN A 112 17.66 -28.33 -18.61
CA ASN A 112 17.50 -28.99 -17.31
C ASN A 112 16.21 -29.84 -17.22
N PRO A 113 16.06 -30.90 -18.03
CA PRO A 113 14.87 -31.76 -18.03
C PRO A 113 14.67 -32.58 -16.74
N ALA A 114 15.67 -32.60 -15.84
CA ALA A 114 15.57 -33.26 -14.53
C ALA A 114 14.62 -32.55 -13.55
N SER A 115 14.32 -31.26 -13.77
CA SER A 115 13.19 -30.60 -13.11
C SER A 115 11.92 -31.13 -13.78
N GLY A 116 11.14 -31.97 -13.09
CA GLY A 116 10.07 -32.81 -13.66
C GLY A 116 8.86 -32.07 -14.29
N GLY A 117 9.01 -30.81 -14.71
CA GLY A 117 7.98 -30.00 -15.38
C GLY A 117 6.84 -29.55 -14.47
N VAL A 118 6.62 -30.24 -13.35
CA VAL A 118 5.57 -30.00 -12.35
C VAL A 118 6.17 -29.81 -10.95
N GLY A 119 5.40 -29.18 -10.06
CA GLY A 119 5.79 -28.95 -8.67
C GLY A 119 6.55 -27.65 -8.41
N LEU A 120 7.04 -27.49 -7.17
CA LEU A 120 7.65 -26.26 -6.69
C LEU A 120 8.96 -25.91 -7.41
N ASP A 121 9.77 -26.91 -7.74
CA ASP A 121 11.03 -26.71 -8.47
C ASP A 121 10.77 -26.07 -9.85
N ALA A 122 9.72 -26.52 -10.55
CA ALA A 122 9.29 -25.91 -11.78
C ALA A 122 8.81 -24.47 -11.58
N LEU A 123 8.19 -24.12 -10.44
CA LEU A 123 7.70 -22.76 -10.17
C LEU A 123 8.83 -21.78 -9.79
N PHE A 124 9.84 -22.26 -9.07
CA PHE A 124 10.92 -21.44 -8.47
C PHE A 124 12.19 -21.35 -9.33
N THR A 125 12.12 -21.65 -10.62
CA THR A 125 13.26 -21.41 -11.52
C THR A 125 13.63 -19.92 -11.51
N PRO A 126 14.92 -19.55 -11.50
CA PRO A 126 15.33 -18.14 -11.48
C PRO A 126 14.69 -17.29 -12.59
N PRO A 127 14.57 -17.77 -13.85
CA PRO A 127 13.87 -17.02 -14.89
C PRO A 127 12.38 -16.79 -14.59
N ARG A 128 11.67 -17.75 -13.97
CA ARG A 128 10.26 -17.55 -13.56
C ARG A 128 10.10 -16.52 -12.46
N LEU A 129 11.03 -16.46 -11.51
CA LEU A 129 11.02 -15.41 -10.49
C LEU A 129 11.18 -14.02 -11.14
N VAL A 130 12.03 -13.91 -12.17
CA VAL A 130 12.16 -12.68 -12.96
C VAL A 130 10.88 -12.37 -13.74
N LEU A 131 10.21 -13.37 -14.33
CA LEU A 131 8.91 -13.19 -15.00
C LEU A 131 7.84 -12.66 -14.04
N ILE A 132 7.75 -13.21 -12.83
CA ILE A 132 6.80 -12.77 -11.78
C ILE A 132 7.11 -11.33 -11.37
N ALA A 133 8.38 -11.01 -11.09
CA ALA A 133 8.80 -9.65 -10.71
C ALA A 133 8.53 -8.64 -11.84
N ALA A 134 8.87 -8.97 -13.08
CA ALA A 134 8.57 -8.14 -14.24
C ALA A 134 7.07 -7.91 -14.40
N THR A 135 6.25 -8.96 -14.23
CA THR A 135 4.79 -8.85 -14.28
C THR A 135 4.26 -7.90 -13.20
N ALA A 136 4.77 -7.99 -11.96
CA ALA A 136 4.40 -7.07 -10.88
C ALA A 136 4.68 -5.60 -11.25
N VAL A 137 5.83 -5.33 -11.88
CA VAL A 137 6.20 -3.99 -12.35
C VAL A 137 5.35 -3.54 -13.54
N MET A 138 4.95 -4.45 -14.44
CA MET A 138 4.08 -4.16 -15.58
C MET A 138 2.67 -3.77 -15.11
N VAL A 139 2.02 -4.63 -14.31
CA VAL A 139 0.61 -4.47 -13.90
C VAL A 139 0.41 -3.27 -12.97
N SER A 140 1.45 -2.82 -12.27
CA SER A 140 1.44 -1.65 -11.39
C SER A 140 1.62 -0.31 -12.13
N GLY A 141 1.76 -0.32 -13.47
CA GLY A 141 1.92 0.89 -14.29
C GLY A 141 0.86 1.96 -14.02
N PRO A 142 -0.45 1.66 -14.18
CA PRO A 142 -1.54 2.59 -13.91
C PRO A 142 -1.57 3.09 -12.45
N LEU A 143 -1.29 2.22 -11.48
CA LEU A 143 -1.18 2.59 -10.07
C LEU A 143 -0.04 3.60 -9.83
N ARG A 144 1.14 3.38 -10.41
CA ARG A 144 2.27 4.32 -10.33
C ARG A 144 1.98 5.61 -11.07
N ALA A 145 1.31 5.55 -12.21
CA ALA A 145 0.94 6.71 -13.00
C ALA A 145 -0.02 7.63 -12.22
N ALA A 146 -1.07 7.06 -11.61
CA ALA A 146 -1.99 7.81 -10.75
C ALA A 146 -1.27 8.44 -9.54
N ALA A 147 -0.35 7.72 -8.91
CA ALA A 147 0.43 8.25 -7.79
C ALA A 147 1.35 9.41 -8.21
N ARG A 148 2.00 9.31 -9.38
CA ARG A 148 2.87 10.37 -9.91
C ARG A 148 2.10 11.61 -10.34
N ARG A 149 0.88 11.44 -10.85
CA ARG A 149 -0.03 12.55 -11.18
C ARG A 149 -0.61 13.26 -9.94
N GLY A 150 -0.36 12.75 -8.73
CA GLY A 150 -0.89 13.32 -7.50
C GLY A 150 -2.40 13.12 -7.33
N GLU A 151 -2.97 12.07 -7.93
CA GLU A 151 -4.40 11.80 -7.81
C GLU A 151 -4.77 11.52 -6.35
N THR A 152 -5.68 12.33 -5.81
CA THR A 152 -6.09 12.18 -4.40
C THR A 152 -7.11 11.06 -4.19
N THR A 153 -7.83 10.66 -5.24
CA THR A 153 -8.86 9.61 -5.20
C THR A 153 -8.47 8.50 -6.18
N ALA A 154 -8.57 7.24 -5.75
CA ALA A 154 -8.28 6.12 -6.63
C ALA A 154 -9.36 5.97 -7.73
N GLY A 155 -8.95 6.11 -8.99
CA GLY A 155 -9.78 5.79 -10.15
C GLY A 155 -9.96 4.29 -10.36
N ILE A 156 -10.89 3.88 -11.24
CA ILE A 156 -11.17 2.47 -11.53
C ILE A 156 -9.91 1.77 -12.07
N SER A 157 -9.19 2.37 -13.01
CA SER A 157 -7.95 1.81 -13.56
C SER A 157 -6.88 1.60 -12.47
N THR A 158 -6.78 2.52 -11.51
CA THR A 158 -5.89 2.42 -10.35
C THR A 158 -6.27 1.26 -9.44
N LEU A 159 -7.57 1.10 -9.13
CA LEU A 159 -8.08 0.00 -8.31
C LEU A 159 -7.89 -1.36 -8.98
N VAL A 160 -8.21 -1.47 -10.27
CA VAL A 160 -7.98 -2.71 -11.03
C VAL A 160 -6.48 -3.02 -11.10
N SER A 161 -5.62 -2.04 -11.38
CA SER A 161 -4.16 -2.21 -11.36
C SER A 161 -3.65 -2.70 -9.99
N ALA A 162 -4.20 -2.18 -8.89
CA ALA A 162 -3.87 -2.67 -7.55
C ALA A 162 -4.38 -4.10 -7.30
N ALA A 163 -5.56 -4.45 -7.81
CA ALA A 163 -6.08 -5.82 -7.76
C ALA A 163 -5.24 -6.79 -8.57
N LEU A 164 -4.76 -6.37 -9.74
CA LEU A 164 -3.82 -7.14 -10.57
C LEU A 164 -2.48 -7.33 -9.86
N LEU A 165 -1.93 -6.29 -9.23
CA LEU A 165 -0.70 -6.40 -8.44
C LEU A 165 -0.87 -7.36 -7.25
N LEU A 166 -1.98 -7.26 -6.52
CA LEU A 166 -2.35 -8.22 -5.48
C LEU A 166 -2.43 -9.64 -6.06
N SER A 167 -3.00 -9.79 -7.25
CA SER A 167 -3.11 -11.08 -7.94
C SER A 167 -1.75 -11.64 -8.35
N VAL A 168 -0.77 -10.82 -8.72
CA VAL A 168 0.62 -11.29 -8.92
C VAL A 168 1.19 -11.86 -7.62
N LEU A 169 0.97 -11.20 -6.48
CA LEU A 169 1.46 -11.67 -5.18
C LEU A 169 0.78 -12.97 -4.75
N THR A 170 -0.53 -13.10 -4.92
CA THR A 170 -1.25 -14.35 -4.61
C THR A 170 -0.92 -15.46 -5.60
N PHE A 171 -0.59 -15.13 -6.86
CA PHE A 171 -0.09 -16.09 -7.83
C PHE A 171 1.30 -16.61 -7.45
N ALA A 172 2.21 -15.72 -7.05
CA ALA A 172 3.55 -16.09 -6.60
C ALA A 172 3.51 -16.97 -5.34
N THR A 173 2.50 -16.78 -4.49
CA THR A 173 2.28 -17.54 -3.24
C THR A 173 1.18 -18.59 -3.36
N GLN A 174 0.79 -18.98 -4.58
CA GLN A 174 -0.37 -19.85 -4.81
C GLN A 174 -0.25 -21.24 -4.14
N PHE A 175 0.98 -21.73 -3.96
CA PHE A 175 1.26 -23.01 -3.30
C PHE A 175 0.93 -23.00 -1.80
N ILE A 176 0.69 -21.82 -1.22
CA ILE A 176 0.32 -21.62 0.18
C ILE A 176 -0.91 -20.70 0.28
N HIS A 177 -1.95 -21.01 -0.51
CA HIS A 177 -3.19 -20.25 -0.54
C HIS A 177 -4.38 -21.08 -0.01
N PRO A 178 -5.08 -20.66 1.08
CA PRO A 178 -6.13 -21.46 1.72
C PRO A 178 -7.38 -21.62 0.84
N LEU A 179 -7.59 -20.71 -0.12
CA LEU A 179 -8.68 -20.81 -1.11
C LEU A 179 -8.35 -21.72 -2.32
N ILE A 180 -7.13 -22.25 -2.40
CA ILE A 180 -6.70 -23.23 -3.42
C ILE A 180 -6.52 -24.60 -2.76
N ASP A 181 -5.91 -24.63 -1.57
CA ASP A 181 -5.70 -25.84 -0.77
C ASP A 181 -6.29 -25.64 0.64
N PRO A 182 -7.58 -25.98 0.85
CA PRO A 182 -8.26 -25.73 2.12
C PRO A 182 -7.92 -26.82 3.16
N TYR A 183 -6.70 -26.79 3.71
CA TYR A 183 -6.22 -27.77 4.70
C TYR A 183 -7.07 -27.85 5.99
N ALA A 184 -7.85 -26.80 6.29
CA ALA A 184 -8.77 -26.77 7.42
C ALA A 184 -10.07 -27.57 7.18
N LEU A 185 -10.39 -27.92 5.93
CA LEU A 185 -11.61 -28.64 5.56
C LEU A 185 -11.53 -30.11 6.01
N LEU A 186 -12.61 -30.59 6.62
CA LEU A 186 -12.74 -32.00 6.97
C LEU A 186 -12.76 -32.87 5.71
N GLY A 187 -11.95 -33.92 5.69
CA GLY A 187 -11.90 -34.87 4.56
C GLY A 187 -11.23 -34.32 3.30
N TYR A 188 -10.49 -33.21 3.37
CA TYR A 188 -9.70 -32.74 2.24
C TYR A 188 -8.66 -33.79 1.83
N ARG A 189 -8.72 -34.27 0.58
CA ARG A 189 -7.96 -35.44 0.08
C ARG A 189 -6.44 -35.32 0.19
N TYR A 190 -5.92 -34.11 0.34
CA TYR A 190 -4.48 -33.84 0.38
C TYR A 190 -3.98 -33.41 1.76
N THR A 191 -4.85 -33.37 2.76
CA THR A 191 -4.42 -33.14 4.14
C THR A 191 -3.67 -34.39 4.62
N PRO A 192 -2.41 -34.26 5.07
CA PRO A 192 -1.69 -35.38 5.67
C PRO A 192 -2.47 -35.98 6.84
N THR A 193 -2.53 -37.32 6.91
CA THR A 193 -3.23 -38.07 7.97
C THR A 193 -2.27 -38.86 8.85
N GLY A 194 -2.74 -39.41 9.97
CA GLY A 194 -1.92 -40.20 10.89
C GLY A 194 -0.83 -39.36 11.55
N ASP A 195 0.40 -39.89 11.59
CA ASP A 195 1.56 -39.26 12.25
C ASP A 195 1.96 -37.91 11.64
N LEU A 196 1.51 -37.61 10.41
CA LEU A 196 1.82 -36.36 9.71
C LEU A 196 0.70 -35.31 9.82
N LYS A 197 -0.37 -35.56 10.60
CA LYS A 197 -1.50 -34.62 10.74
C LYS A 197 -1.06 -33.20 11.11
N TRP A 198 -0.08 -33.07 12.00
CA TRP A 198 0.46 -31.78 12.46
C TRP A 198 1.03 -30.93 11.31
N LEU A 199 1.53 -31.56 10.24
CA LEU A 199 2.06 -30.86 9.08
C LEU A 199 0.95 -30.16 8.30
N GLY A 200 -0.21 -30.81 8.14
CA GLY A 200 -1.39 -30.22 7.50
C GLY A 200 -1.94 -29.04 8.29
N GLU A 201 -1.97 -29.16 9.62
CA GLU A 201 -2.34 -28.06 10.53
C GLU A 201 -1.38 -26.88 10.39
N ASN A 202 -0.07 -27.11 10.41
CA ASN A 202 0.95 -26.06 10.24
C ASN A 202 0.84 -25.34 8.90
N ILE A 203 0.75 -26.08 7.79
CA ILE A 203 0.64 -25.49 6.44
C ILE A 203 -0.67 -24.70 6.31
N GLY A 204 -1.78 -25.24 6.84
CA GLY A 204 -3.06 -24.56 6.81
C GLY A 204 -3.04 -23.24 7.60
N VAL A 205 -2.51 -23.23 8.83
CA VAL A 205 -2.37 -22.00 9.62
C VAL A 205 -1.44 -21.01 8.93
N ALA A 206 -0.28 -21.47 8.44
CA ALA A 206 0.69 -20.61 7.75
C ALA A 206 0.08 -19.96 6.49
N SER A 207 -0.73 -20.70 5.72
CA SER A 207 -1.40 -20.18 4.54
C SER A 207 -2.41 -19.08 4.86
N ILE A 208 -3.20 -19.25 5.93
CA ILE A 208 -4.17 -18.24 6.37
C ILE A 208 -3.45 -16.97 6.82
N LEU A 209 -2.40 -17.11 7.64
CA LEU A 209 -1.61 -15.98 8.12
C LEU A 209 -0.95 -15.21 6.96
N ALA A 210 -0.30 -15.93 6.04
CA ALA A 210 0.38 -15.33 4.90
C ALA A 210 -0.58 -14.53 4.02
N GLN A 211 -1.71 -15.12 3.63
CA GLN A 211 -2.67 -14.44 2.76
C GLN A 211 -3.37 -13.28 3.47
N ALA A 212 -3.72 -13.42 4.75
CA ALA A 212 -4.28 -12.31 5.53
C ALA A 212 -3.34 -11.10 5.58
N LEU A 213 -2.04 -11.33 5.75
CA LEU A 213 -1.02 -10.27 5.75
C LEU A 213 -0.88 -9.59 4.39
N ILE A 214 -0.92 -10.36 3.29
CA ILE A 214 -0.86 -9.82 1.92
C ILE A 214 -2.08 -8.92 1.66
N LEU A 215 -3.27 -9.34 2.06
CA LEU A 215 -4.50 -8.55 1.94
C LEU A 215 -4.46 -7.29 2.82
N ALA A 216 -4.06 -7.44 4.09
CA ALA A 216 -3.95 -6.32 5.03
C ALA A 216 -2.91 -5.28 4.58
N GLY A 217 -1.74 -5.73 4.12
CA GLY A 217 -0.69 -4.87 3.58
C GLY A 217 -1.16 -4.10 2.34
N THR A 218 -1.84 -4.78 1.41
CA THR A 218 -2.40 -4.15 0.20
C THR A 218 -3.47 -3.12 0.55
N GLY A 219 -4.42 -3.47 1.42
CA GLY A 219 -5.47 -2.56 1.88
C GLY A 219 -4.91 -1.33 2.60
N LEU A 220 -3.86 -1.51 3.41
CA LEU A 220 -3.18 -0.41 4.09
C LEU A 220 -2.46 0.51 3.11
N LEU A 221 -1.69 -0.03 2.17
CA LEU A 221 -0.95 0.75 1.18
C LEU A 221 -1.89 1.56 0.27
N LEU A 222 -3.02 0.98 -0.12
CA LEU A 222 -4.04 1.70 -0.88
C LEU A 222 -4.69 2.83 -0.07
N ASN A 223 -5.04 2.57 1.19
CA ASN A 223 -5.68 3.56 2.06
C ASN A 223 -4.71 4.66 2.53
N SER A 224 -3.39 4.40 2.53
CA SER A 224 -2.36 5.40 2.81
C SER A 224 -2.08 6.27 1.59
N GLY A 225 -2.05 5.69 0.39
CA GLY A 225 -1.76 6.40 -0.86
C GLY A 225 -2.94 7.21 -1.43
N PHE A 226 -4.18 6.75 -1.25
CA PHE A 226 -5.36 7.34 -1.90
C PHE A 226 -6.54 7.52 -0.95
N LYS A 227 -7.46 8.43 -1.29
CA LYS A 227 -8.82 8.45 -0.73
C LYS A 227 -9.65 7.39 -1.45
N LEU A 228 -10.08 6.39 -0.71
CA LEU A 228 -10.87 5.27 -1.22
C LEU A 228 -12.36 5.60 -1.20
N ARG A 229 -13.05 5.28 -2.30
CA ARG A 229 -14.52 5.35 -2.37
C ARG A 229 -15.12 4.10 -1.73
N PRO A 230 -16.37 4.15 -1.22
CA PRO A 230 -17.06 2.95 -0.77
C PRO A 230 -17.05 1.86 -1.85
N GLY A 231 -16.67 0.63 -1.49
CA GLY A 231 -16.56 -0.50 -2.40
C GLY A 231 -15.18 -0.68 -3.06
N SER A 232 -14.20 0.18 -2.76
CA SER A 232 -12.87 0.09 -3.39
C SER A 232 -12.13 -1.20 -2.99
N LEU A 233 -12.09 -1.52 -1.69
CA LEU A 233 -11.43 -2.75 -1.23
C LEU A 233 -12.24 -4.00 -1.59
N THR A 234 -13.56 -3.90 -1.58
CA THR A 234 -14.45 -4.95 -2.11
C THR A 234 -14.12 -5.28 -3.56
N LEU A 235 -13.98 -4.28 -4.43
CA LEU A 235 -13.59 -4.49 -5.83
C LEU A 235 -12.22 -5.15 -5.95
N VAL A 236 -11.22 -4.63 -5.22
CA VAL A 236 -9.84 -5.14 -5.28
C VAL A 236 -9.77 -6.60 -4.82
N PHE A 237 -10.39 -6.94 -3.69
CA PHE A 237 -10.39 -8.30 -3.16
C PHE A 237 -11.27 -9.25 -3.97
N ALA A 238 -12.39 -8.78 -4.53
CA ALA A 238 -13.24 -9.60 -5.40
C ALA A 238 -12.53 -10.01 -6.70
N ILE A 239 -11.84 -9.07 -7.36
CA ILE A 239 -11.04 -9.36 -8.57
C ILE A 239 -9.93 -10.36 -8.23
N ASN A 240 -9.23 -10.16 -7.12
CA ASN A 240 -8.19 -11.09 -6.67
C ASN A 240 -8.77 -12.48 -6.37
N GLY A 241 -9.87 -12.55 -5.62
CA GLY A 241 -10.57 -13.80 -5.31
C GLY A 241 -11.05 -14.54 -6.55
N LEU A 242 -11.53 -13.82 -7.56
CA LEU A 242 -11.89 -14.40 -8.85
C LEU A 242 -10.70 -15.10 -9.51
N PHE A 243 -9.54 -14.45 -9.58
CA PHE A 243 -8.34 -15.06 -10.15
C PHE A 243 -7.88 -16.29 -9.35
N VAL A 244 -7.79 -16.17 -8.03
CA VAL A 244 -7.36 -17.27 -7.16
C VAL A 244 -8.26 -18.50 -7.29
N THR A 245 -9.58 -18.31 -7.32
CA THR A 245 -10.54 -19.41 -7.37
C THR A 245 -10.57 -20.14 -8.71
N ILE A 246 -10.13 -19.49 -9.80
CA ILE A 246 -9.96 -20.15 -11.12
C ILE A 246 -8.97 -21.31 -11.04
N SER A 247 -7.91 -21.22 -10.22
CA SER A 247 -6.83 -22.22 -10.17
C SER A 247 -7.31 -23.66 -9.87
N LYS A 248 -8.39 -23.83 -9.10
CA LYS A 248 -9.04 -25.13 -8.86
C LYS A 248 -10.55 -25.13 -9.03
N LEU A 249 -11.10 -24.10 -9.68
CA LEU A 249 -12.55 -23.89 -9.87
C LEU A 249 -13.36 -23.86 -8.56
N GLN A 250 -12.75 -23.41 -7.46
CA GLN A 250 -13.40 -23.33 -6.15
C GLN A 250 -14.11 -21.98 -5.94
N PHE A 251 -14.99 -21.61 -6.88
CA PHE A 251 -15.72 -20.32 -6.87
C PHE A 251 -16.61 -20.13 -5.63
N GLU A 252 -16.96 -21.23 -4.99
CA GLU A 252 -17.58 -21.29 -3.66
C GLU A 252 -16.82 -20.49 -2.57
N TYR A 253 -15.51 -20.27 -2.69
CA TYR A 253 -14.76 -19.43 -1.73
C TYR A 253 -14.76 -17.93 -2.07
N MET A 254 -15.35 -17.53 -3.19
CA MET A 254 -15.44 -16.12 -3.61
C MET A 254 -16.14 -15.20 -2.58
N PRO A 255 -17.21 -15.64 -1.87
CA PRO A 255 -17.82 -14.88 -0.77
C PRO A 255 -16.84 -14.48 0.34
N VAL A 256 -15.80 -15.28 0.61
CA VAL A 256 -14.77 -14.96 1.62
C VAL A 256 -14.08 -13.64 1.28
N MET A 257 -13.70 -13.46 0.02
CA MET A 257 -12.99 -12.28 -0.46
C MET A 257 -13.90 -11.06 -0.54
N ILE A 258 -15.16 -11.25 -0.96
CA ILE A 258 -16.17 -10.18 -0.93
C ILE A 258 -16.42 -9.72 0.51
N ALA A 259 -16.69 -10.64 1.43
CA ALA A 259 -16.98 -10.32 2.83
C ALA A 259 -15.81 -9.57 3.48
N THR A 260 -14.58 -9.99 3.20
CA THR A 260 -13.36 -9.31 3.66
C THR A 260 -13.31 -7.87 3.16
N GLY A 261 -13.59 -7.65 1.87
CA GLY A 261 -13.56 -6.32 1.26
C GLY A 261 -14.67 -5.41 1.78
N VAL A 262 -15.88 -5.95 1.94
CA VAL A 262 -17.03 -5.23 2.52
C VAL A 262 -16.71 -4.80 3.95
N ALA A 263 -16.17 -5.69 4.78
CA ALA A 263 -15.77 -5.37 6.14
C ALA A 263 -14.72 -4.24 6.19
N ALA A 264 -13.75 -4.28 5.26
CA ALA A 264 -12.71 -3.27 5.17
C ALA A 264 -13.27 -1.91 4.71
N ASP A 265 -14.14 -1.88 3.70
CA ASP A 265 -14.80 -0.66 3.22
C ASP A 265 -15.72 -0.05 4.29
N VAL A 266 -16.47 -0.88 5.01
CA VAL A 266 -17.29 -0.46 6.17
C VAL A 266 -16.41 0.14 7.26
N TRP A 267 -15.26 -0.47 7.56
CA TRP A 267 -14.32 0.06 8.55
C TRP A 267 -13.72 1.39 8.11
N ILE A 268 -13.38 1.55 6.84
CA ILE A 268 -12.89 2.84 6.29
C ILE A 268 -13.97 3.91 6.43
N ALA A 269 -15.21 3.62 6.01
CA ALA A 269 -16.32 4.56 6.13
C ALA A 269 -16.63 4.93 7.58
N TYR A 270 -16.52 3.97 8.51
CA TYR A 270 -16.71 4.19 9.93
C TYR A 270 -15.57 5.01 10.56
N SER A 271 -14.32 4.63 10.29
CA SER A 271 -13.13 5.29 10.85
C SER A 271 -12.88 6.68 10.29
N ALA A 272 -13.36 6.98 9.08
CA ALA A 272 -13.33 8.33 8.51
C ALA A 272 -14.07 9.38 9.37
N ARG A 273 -14.97 8.95 10.26
CA ARG A 273 -15.68 9.84 11.20
C ARG A 273 -14.84 10.23 12.42
N ARG A 274 -13.72 9.55 12.67
CA ARG A 274 -12.84 9.77 13.82
C ARG A 274 -11.55 10.49 13.39
N PRO A 275 -11.01 11.42 14.19
CA PRO A 275 -9.71 12.03 13.90
C PRO A 275 -8.59 10.97 14.02
N GLY A 276 -7.73 10.90 13.00
CA GLY A 276 -6.63 9.94 12.88
C GLY A 276 -6.92 8.81 11.88
N ARG A 277 -5.86 8.29 11.22
CA ARG A 277 -5.95 7.12 10.33
C ARG A 277 -5.57 5.85 11.10
N PRO A 278 -6.52 5.02 11.56
CA PRO A 278 -6.17 3.87 12.38
C PRO A 278 -5.70 2.69 11.51
N SER A 279 -4.44 2.73 11.07
CA SER A 279 -3.81 1.71 10.22
C SER A 279 -3.87 0.30 10.81
N ALA A 280 -3.59 0.18 12.11
CA ALA A 280 -3.54 -1.08 12.83
C ALA A 280 -4.91 -1.76 12.89
N SER A 281 -5.97 -0.99 13.14
CA SER A 281 -7.32 -1.55 13.21
C SER A 281 -7.86 -1.91 11.83
N LEU A 282 -7.50 -1.17 10.76
CA LEU A 282 -7.85 -1.56 9.40
C LEU A 282 -7.23 -2.92 9.04
N CYS A 283 -5.94 -3.11 9.33
CA CYS A 283 -5.27 -4.39 9.09
C CYS A 283 -5.91 -5.52 9.91
N ALA A 284 -6.22 -5.26 11.18
CA ALA A 284 -6.92 -6.21 12.05
C ALA A 284 -8.29 -6.61 11.48
N VAL A 285 -9.07 -5.65 10.99
CA VAL A 285 -10.38 -5.91 10.37
C VAL A 285 -10.24 -6.74 9.11
N ILE A 286 -9.28 -6.42 8.23
CA ILE A 286 -9.04 -7.20 7.00
C ILE A 286 -8.66 -8.64 7.36
N GLY A 287 -7.65 -8.83 8.22
CA GLY A 287 -7.20 -10.16 8.60
C GLY A 287 -8.25 -10.97 9.35
N GLY A 288 -8.97 -10.33 10.30
CA GLY A 288 -10.04 -10.94 11.08
C GLY A 288 -11.25 -11.30 10.23
N ALA A 289 -11.70 -10.41 9.34
CA ALA A 289 -12.82 -10.68 8.45
C ALA A 289 -12.48 -11.82 7.47
N PHE A 290 -11.26 -11.85 6.94
CA PHE A 290 -10.79 -12.91 6.06
C PHE A 290 -10.84 -14.28 6.74
N VAL A 291 -10.19 -14.43 7.89
CA VAL A 291 -10.14 -15.72 8.58
C VAL A 291 -11.51 -16.16 9.09
N VAL A 292 -12.34 -15.24 9.60
CA VAL A 292 -13.69 -15.57 10.06
C VAL A 292 -14.57 -16.00 8.88
N ALA A 293 -14.57 -15.25 7.78
CA ALA A 293 -15.35 -15.62 6.60
C ALA A 293 -14.89 -16.95 6.00
N TYR A 294 -13.58 -17.19 5.94
CA TYR A 294 -13.02 -18.47 5.51
C TYR A 294 -13.47 -19.61 6.42
N MET A 295 -13.38 -19.44 7.74
CA MET A 295 -13.77 -20.47 8.71
C MET A 295 -15.27 -20.77 8.69
N ILE A 296 -16.11 -19.75 8.46
CA ILE A 296 -17.55 -19.93 8.25
C ILE A 296 -17.78 -20.78 6.99
N GLU A 297 -17.11 -20.45 5.88
CA GLU A 297 -17.25 -21.20 4.63
C GLU A 297 -16.79 -22.66 4.77
N ILE A 298 -15.71 -22.91 5.52
CA ILE A 298 -15.25 -24.26 5.86
C ILE A 298 -16.31 -25.00 6.69
N PHE A 299 -16.93 -24.34 7.67
CA PHE A 299 -17.98 -24.94 8.48
C PHE A 299 -19.20 -25.33 7.64
N LEU A 300 -19.63 -24.46 6.72
CA LEU A 300 -20.78 -24.68 5.85
C LEU A 300 -20.61 -25.87 4.88
N LYS A 301 -19.37 -26.20 4.48
CA LYS A 301 -19.08 -27.26 3.50
C LYS A 301 -19.00 -28.67 4.04
N GLY A 302 -18.87 -28.83 5.35
CA GLY A 302 -18.65 -30.15 5.93
C GLY A 302 -17.87 -30.14 7.25
N GLY A 303 -17.59 -28.95 7.79
CA GLY A 303 -16.87 -28.80 9.04
C GLY A 303 -15.36 -28.79 8.88
N THR A 304 -14.67 -28.66 10.01
CA THR A 304 -13.21 -28.58 10.07
C THR A 304 -12.62 -29.84 10.68
N SER A 305 -11.43 -30.23 10.20
CA SER A 305 -10.61 -31.29 10.81
C SER A 305 -9.86 -30.82 12.06
N TRP A 306 -9.90 -29.52 12.35
CA TRP A 306 -9.16 -28.88 13.42
C TRP A 306 -9.91 -28.92 14.75
N ALA A 307 -9.16 -29.02 15.84
CA ALA A 307 -9.71 -28.88 17.18
C ALA A 307 -10.20 -27.43 17.41
N ASN A 308 -11.17 -27.27 18.32
CA ASN A 308 -11.75 -25.96 18.65
C ASN A 308 -10.70 -24.93 19.10
N SER A 309 -9.64 -25.38 19.79
CA SER A 309 -8.53 -24.52 20.22
C SER A 309 -7.73 -23.98 19.04
N LEU A 310 -7.42 -24.81 18.05
CA LEU A 310 -6.70 -24.40 16.84
C LEU A 310 -7.57 -23.48 15.96
N TRP A 311 -8.86 -23.79 15.84
CA TRP A 311 -9.82 -22.96 15.11
C TRP A 311 -9.91 -21.54 15.69
N ALA A 312 -10.18 -21.42 16.99
CA ALA A 312 -10.25 -20.12 17.67
C ALA A 312 -8.90 -19.42 17.72
N GLY A 313 -7.82 -20.17 17.99
CA GLY A 313 -6.46 -19.66 18.04
C GLY A 313 -6.02 -19.05 16.71
N THR A 314 -6.36 -19.66 15.58
CA THR A 314 -6.03 -19.14 14.25
C THR A 314 -6.73 -17.82 13.95
N ILE A 315 -8.00 -17.67 14.36
CA ILE A 315 -8.74 -16.41 14.21
C ILE A 315 -8.05 -15.28 14.98
N VAL A 316 -7.74 -15.53 16.25
CA VAL A 316 -7.08 -14.56 17.13
C VAL A 316 -5.68 -14.23 16.62
N ALA A 317 -4.88 -15.24 16.30
CA ALA A 317 -3.51 -15.09 15.81
C ALA A 317 -3.46 -14.28 14.51
N THR A 318 -4.33 -14.58 13.54
CA THR A 318 -4.39 -13.87 12.25
C THR A 318 -4.77 -12.40 12.44
N THR A 319 -5.79 -12.15 13.25
CA THR A 319 -6.25 -10.78 13.57
C THR A 319 -5.14 -9.99 14.26
N MET A 320 -4.48 -10.60 15.25
CA MET A 320 -3.39 -9.97 16.01
C MET A 320 -2.16 -9.72 15.15
N MET A 321 -1.77 -10.67 14.29
CA MET A 321 -0.61 -10.52 13.40
C MET A 321 -0.83 -9.40 12.39
N CYS A 322 -2.03 -9.29 11.81
CA CYS A 322 -2.37 -8.19 10.92
C CYS A 322 -2.42 -6.85 11.68
N TRP A 323 -2.94 -6.83 12.90
CA TRP A 323 -2.89 -5.64 13.75
C TRP A 323 -1.45 -5.19 14.05
N MET A 324 -0.56 -6.13 14.39
CA MET A 324 0.86 -5.87 14.63
C MET A 324 1.55 -5.34 13.36
N MET A 325 1.27 -5.93 12.19
CA MET A 325 1.77 -5.44 10.91
C MET A 325 1.34 -3.99 10.66
N GLY A 326 0.07 -3.65 10.91
CA GLY A 326 -0.42 -2.28 10.75
C GLY A 326 0.15 -1.28 11.77
N ARG A 327 0.62 -1.75 12.93
CA ARG A 327 1.42 -0.95 13.88
C ARG A 327 2.84 -0.74 13.37
N LEU A 328 3.49 -1.81 12.94
CA LEU A 328 4.87 -1.79 12.43
C LEU A 328 5.01 -0.86 11.22
N LEU A 329 4.11 -1.00 10.23
CA LEU A 329 4.12 -0.17 9.03
C LEU A 329 3.80 1.31 9.31
N ARG A 330 3.08 1.61 10.41
CA ARG A 330 2.84 3.00 10.84
C ARG A 330 4.03 3.59 11.60
N ALA A 331 4.79 2.77 12.32
CA ALA A 331 6.01 3.22 12.98
C ALA A 331 7.06 3.72 11.97
N GLY A 332 7.02 3.22 10.72
CA GLY A 332 7.95 3.59 9.65
C GLY A 332 9.26 2.80 9.72
N LEU A 333 10.07 2.87 8.66
CA LEU A 333 11.44 2.34 8.68
C LEU A 333 12.32 3.31 9.51
N PRO A 334 13.20 2.80 10.40
CA PRO A 334 14.15 3.62 11.14
C PRO A 334 14.98 4.50 10.20
N ALA A 335 15.25 5.75 10.58
CA ALA A 335 16.08 6.66 9.81
C ALA A 335 17.46 6.07 9.45
N ALA A 336 18.00 5.19 10.30
CA ALA A 336 19.25 4.48 10.09
C ALA A 336 19.26 3.52 8.87
N ILE A 337 18.10 3.05 8.40
CA ILE A 337 17.98 2.21 7.20
C ILE A 337 17.87 3.08 5.93
N VAL A 338 17.36 4.32 6.06
CA VAL A 338 17.15 5.25 4.94
C VAL A 338 18.40 6.09 4.66
N ALA A 339 19.17 6.45 5.70
CA ALA A 339 20.38 7.25 5.56
C ALA A 339 21.44 6.65 4.60
N PRO A 340 21.72 5.33 4.60
CA PRO A 340 22.67 4.73 3.66
C PRO A 340 22.18 4.76 2.20
N LEU A 341 20.87 4.65 1.97
CA LEU A 341 20.26 4.69 0.63
C LEU A 341 20.30 6.10 -0.01
N LEU A 342 20.48 7.14 0.80
CA LEU A 342 20.68 8.53 0.35
C LEU A 342 22.17 8.93 0.34
N ALA A 343 23.02 8.23 1.10
CA ALA A 343 24.43 8.55 1.26
C ALA A 343 25.33 7.94 0.17
N GLU A 344 24.94 6.84 -0.47
CA GLU A 344 25.72 6.21 -1.53
C GLU A 344 25.24 6.60 -2.93
N GLY A 345 25.84 7.64 -3.50
CA GLY A 345 25.90 7.77 -4.97
C GLY A 345 25.93 9.20 -5.52
N THR A 346 27.13 9.80 -5.57
CA THR A 346 27.54 10.92 -6.46
C THR A 346 26.76 12.25 -6.37
N PRO A 347 27.44 13.42 -6.47
CA PRO A 347 26.78 14.71 -6.62
C PRO A 347 26.21 14.83 -8.05
N VAL A 348 25.19 14.06 -8.36
CA VAL A 348 24.33 14.32 -9.50
C VAL A 348 23.44 15.47 -9.05
N THR A 349 23.57 16.62 -9.71
CA THR A 349 22.52 17.63 -9.75
C THR A 349 21.32 17.02 -10.47
N VAL A 350 20.60 16.14 -9.77
CA VAL A 350 19.28 15.70 -10.18
C VAL A 350 18.41 16.95 -10.07
N PRO A 351 17.65 17.35 -11.12
CA PRO A 351 16.57 18.27 -10.90
C PRO A 351 15.65 17.56 -9.90
N VAL A 352 15.64 18.04 -8.67
CA VAL A 352 14.69 17.62 -7.65
C VAL A 352 13.32 18.05 -8.15
N GLU A 353 12.73 17.20 -8.99
CA GLU A 353 11.43 17.39 -9.58
C GLU A 353 10.40 17.01 -8.50
N VAL A 354 10.15 18.02 -7.68
CA VAL A 354 9.03 18.26 -6.78
C VAL A 354 7.91 17.20 -6.89
N ARG A 355 8.05 16.11 -6.13
CA ARG A 355 6.90 15.65 -5.33
C ARG A 355 6.44 16.92 -4.60
N HIS A 356 5.18 17.34 -4.70
CA HIS A 356 4.68 18.43 -3.86
C HIS A 356 4.75 17.98 -2.39
N GLU A 357 5.96 17.96 -1.84
CA GLU A 357 6.20 18.21 -0.44
C GLU A 357 5.41 19.47 -0.15
N VAL A 358 4.48 19.35 0.79
CA VAL A 358 3.73 20.47 1.32
C VAL A 358 4.78 21.37 1.99
N ARG A 359 5.39 22.24 1.19
CA ARG A 359 6.47 23.11 1.60
C ARG A 359 5.87 24.17 2.50
N TRP A 360 6.56 24.49 3.58
CA TRP A 360 6.19 25.64 4.39
C TRP A 360 6.07 26.87 3.50
N THR A 361 4.94 27.56 3.60
CA THR A 361 4.69 28.81 2.88
C THR A 361 4.51 29.92 3.89
N ARG A 362 5.09 31.09 3.59
CA ARG A 362 4.96 32.30 4.42
C ARG A 362 3.70 33.11 4.11
N ASP A 363 2.87 32.66 3.15
CA ASP A 363 1.60 33.32 2.84
C ASP A 363 0.64 33.24 4.06
N PRO A 364 0.28 34.39 4.68
CA PRO A 364 -0.62 34.41 5.83
C PRO A 364 -2.05 33.96 5.48
N ALA A 365 -2.45 34.01 4.20
CA ALA A 365 -3.75 33.49 3.75
C ALA A 365 -3.73 31.96 3.55
N SER A 366 -2.58 31.30 3.67
CA SER A 366 -2.45 29.87 3.43
C SER A 366 -3.04 29.03 4.57
N THR A 367 -4.06 28.23 4.23
CA THR A 367 -4.66 27.26 5.15
C THR A 367 -3.75 26.05 5.44
N VAL A 368 -2.62 25.94 4.73
CA VAL A 368 -1.66 24.84 4.83
C VAL A 368 -0.81 24.96 6.10
N ARG A 369 -0.48 26.18 6.53
CA ARG A 369 0.44 26.40 7.68
C ARG A 369 -0.11 25.85 9.00
N PRO A 370 -1.36 26.17 9.39
CA PRO A 370 -1.93 25.62 10.62
C PRO A 370 -2.09 24.10 10.56
N GLN A 371 -2.27 23.53 9.36
CA GLN A 371 -2.36 22.08 9.17
C GLN A 371 -1.00 21.38 9.36
N LEU A 372 0.09 21.98 8.89
CA LEU A 372 1.44 21.47 9.11
C LEU A 372 1.84 21.52 10.59
N VAL A 373 1.50 22.62 11.27
CA VAL A 373 1.69 22.72 12.73
C VAL A 373 0.88 21.65 13.46
N ARG A 374 -0.38 21.46 13.11
CA ARG A 374 -1.21 20.40 13.68
C ARG A 374 -0.59 19.02 13.49
N ALA A 375 -0.13 18.70 12.27
CA ALA A 375 0.50 17.41 11.98
C ALA A 375 1.76 17.20 12.83
N ALA A 376 2.60 18.22 12.95
CA ALA A 376 3.79 18.15 13.79
C ALA A 376 3.46 17.97 15.29
N LEU A 377 2.39 18.60 15.78
CA LEU A 377 1.92 18.43 17.16
C LEU A 377 1.30 17.05 17.42
N ASP A 378 0.58 16.49 16.45
CA ASP A 378 0.09 15.11 16.51
C ASP A 378 1.28 14.12 16.62
N ASP A 379 2.42 14.45 16.01
CA ASP A 379 3.66 13.66 15.98
C ASP A 379 4.69 14.03 17.07
N LEU A 380 4.35 14.90 18.04
CA LEU A 380 5.27 15.41 19.08
C LEU A 380 5.87 14.31 19.98
N GLY A 381 5.21 13.15 20.07
CA GLY A 381 5.68 11.99 20.82
C GLY A 381 6.51 10.99 20.00
N THR A 382 6.71 11.25 18.71
CA THR A 382 7.37 10.34 17.75
C THR A 382 8.52 11.08 17.08
N PRO A 383 9.76 10.98 17.60
CA PRO A 383 10.89 11.78 17.09
C PRO A 383 11.15 11.52 15.60
N GLU A 384 10.94 10.30 15.11
CA GLU A 384 11.16 9.97 13.70
C GLU A 384 10.16 10.66 12.75
N ALA A 385 8.88 10.74 13.14
CA ALA A 385 7.86 11.41 12.33
C ALA A 385 8.06 12.94 12.37
N LEU A 386 8.40 13.46 13.55
CA LEU A 386 8.68 14.88 13.73
C LEU A 386 9.90 15.35 12.93
N GLY A 387 10.96 14.53 12.86
CA GLY A 387 12.15 14.82 12.05
C GLY A 387 11.90 14.86 10.53
N ARG A 388 10.81 14.27 10.05
CA ARG A 388 10.37 14.33 8.63
C ARG A 388 9.43 15.49 8.35
N SER A 389 9.06 16.27 9.38
CA SER A 389 8.17 17.41 9.21
C SER A 389 8.85 18.50 8.36
N PRO A 390 8.14 19.13 7.41
CA PRO A 390 8.69 20.26 6.65
C PRO A 390 9.03 21.46 7.54
N LEU A 391 8.53 21.50 8.78
CA LEU A 391 8.90 22.50 9.79
C LEU A 391 10.34 22.33 10.27
N GLY A 392 10.90 21.12 10.25
CA GLY A 392 12.27 20.87 10.72
C GLY A 392 13.33 21.55 9.87
N GLY A 393 13.01 21.86 8.61
CA GLY A 393 13.90 22.57 7.68
C GLY A 393 13.81 24.10 7.76
N LEU A 394 13.05 24.67 8.70
CA LEU A 394 12.99 26.12 8.88
C LEU A 394 14.30 26.66 9.45
N ALA A 395 14.73 27.82 8.92
CA ALA A 395 15.84 28.56 9.49
C ALA A 395 15.54 28.90 10.96
N GLY A 396 16.48 28.65 11.87
CA GLY A 396 16.27 28.86 13.31
C GLY A 396 15.67 27.69 14.08
N ILE A 397 15.44 26.53 13.43
CA ILE A 397 15.00 25.31 14.11
C ILE A 397 16.10 24.26 14.16
N ALA A 398 16.84 24.02 13.06
CA ALA A 398 17.93 23.05 13.06
C ALA A 398 19.21 23.66 13.69
N HIS A 399 19.47 23.36 14.97
CA HIS A 399 20.62 23.88 15.71
C HIS A 399 21.54 22.79 16.27
N GLY A 400 21.11 21.53 16.34
CA GLY A 400 21.88 20.41 16.89
C GLY A 400 21.92 19.16 16.00
N GLU A 401 22.31 18.03 16.61
CA GLU A 401 22.47 16.73 15.93
C GLU A 401 21.14 16.08 15.50
N SER A 402 19.99 16.55 16.02
CA SER A 402 18.67 15.98 15.75
C SER A 402 17.60 17.05 15.51
N THR A 403 17.24 17.24 14.23
CA THR A 403 16.16 18.12 13.80
C THR A 403 14.82 17.85 14.51
N ALA A 404 14.57 16.59 14.88
CA ALA A 404 13.37 16.22 15.61
C ALA A 404 13.36 16.76 17.05
N ALA A 405 14.51 16.71 17.74
CA ALA A 405 14.63 17.21 19.10
C ALA A 405 14.49 18.74 19.12
N ASP A 406 15.14 19.41 18.16
CA ASP A 406 15.10 20.87 18.07
C ASP A 406 13.70 21.38 17.69
N LEU A 407 13.05 20.75 16.70
CA LEU A 407 11.67 21.09 16.34
C LEU A 407 10.70 20.83 17.51
N ARG A 408 10.90 19.75 18.27
CA ARG A 408 10.10 19.49 19.46
C ARG A 408 10.28 20.58 20.50
N ALA A 409 11.52 20.99 20.78
CA ALA A 409 11.82 22.05 21.73
C ALA A 409 11.16 23.36 21.29
N ALA A 410 11.36 23.77 20.05
CA ALA A 410 10.76 24.98 19.48
C ALA A 410 9.22 25.00 19.59
N LEU A 411 8.55 23.90 19.25
CA LEU A 411 7.09 23.81 19.36
C LEU A 411 6.60 23.89 20.81
N VAL A 412 7.31 23.24 21.74
CA VAL A 412 6.96 23.27 23.17
C VAL A 412 7.17 24.68 23.75
N ASP A 413 8.24 25.36 23.35
CA ASP A 413 8.56 26.70 23.81
C ASP A 413 7.53 27.72 23.30
N VAL A 414 7.21 27.69 21.99
CA VAL A 414 6.17 28.56 21.40
C VAL A 414 4.81 28.34 22.05
N ILE A 415 4.42 27.09 22.30
CA ILE A 415 3.15 26.78 23.00
C ILE A 415 3.16 27.30 24.44
N SER A 416 4.30 27.18 25.13
CA SER A 416 4.46 27.66 26.51
C SER A 416 4.40 29.18 26.59
N GLU A 417 5.02 29.87 25.64
CA GLU A 417 4.93 31.33 25.50
C GLU A 417 3.49 31.77 25.22
N LEU A 418 2.81 31.12 24.27
CA LEU A 418 1.41 31.40 23.98
C LEU A 418 0.52 31.21 25.22
N ALA A 419 0.75 30.16 26.01
CA ALA A 419 0.01 29.89 27.24
C ALA A 419 0.22 30.96 28.33
N ALA A 420 1.35 31.68 28.27
CA ALA A 420 1.72 32.79 29.15
C ALA A 420 1.38 34.17 28.56
N SER A 421 0.75 34.24 27.38
CA SER A 421 0.42 35.50 26.72
C SER A 421 -0.44 36.42 27.60
N PRO A 422 -0.20 37.75 27.59
CA PRO A 422 -1.06 38.71 28.29
C PRO A 422 -2.43 38.85 27.64
N GLN A 423 -2.59 38.40 26.38
CA GLN A 423 -3.88 38.40 25.69
C GLN A 423 -4.70 37.16 26.11
N PRO A 424 -5.87 37.33 26.77
CA PRO A 424 -6.60 36.21 27.35
C PRO A 424 -6.98 35.12 26.34
N ARG A 425 -7.28 35.52 25.10
CA ARG A 425 -7.69 34.58 24.03
C ARG A 425 -6.53 33.73 23.50
N ASP A 426 -5.31 34.26 23.53
CA ASP A 426 -4.12 33.55 23.06
C ASP A 426 -3.55 32.68 24.17
N ALA A 427 -3.58 33.17 25.42
CA ALA A 427 -3.32 32.38 26.62
C ALA A 427 -4.20 31.14 26.70
N GLU A 428 -5.51 31.30 26.45
CA GLU A 428 -6.47 30.20 26.44
C GLU A 428 -6.19 29.19 25.31
N ALA A 429 -5.79 29.65 24.11
CA ALA A 429 -5.40 28.78 23.01
C ALA A 429 -4.09 28.03 23.29
N GLY A 430 -3.08 28.70 23.88
CA GLY A 430 -1.82 28.10 24.29
C GLY A 430 -2.00 27.06 25.40
N ARG A 431 -2.79 27.35 26.43
CA ARG A 431 -3.12 26.39 27.50
C ARG A 431 -3.84 25.15 26.97
N LEU A 432 -4.75 25.32 26.01
CA LEU A 432 -5.43 24.22 25.34
C LEU A 432 -4.43 23.31 24.61
N LEU A 433 -3.53 23.88 23.81
CA LEU A 433 -2.49 23.12 23.11
C LEU A 433 -1.53 22.43 24.08
N LEU A 434 -1.12 23.11 25.15
CA LEU A 434 -0.23 22.57 26.17
C LEU A 434 -0.84 21.36 26.88
N ASP A 435 -2.10 21.47 27.32
CA ASP A 435 -2.79 20.39 28.02
C ASP A 435 -3.08 19.19 27.10
N TYR A 436 -3.39 19.45 25.83
CA TYR A 436 -3.73 18.40 24.87
C TYR A 436 -2.51 17.68 24.27
N TYR A 437 -1.55 18.43 23.74
CA TYR A 437 -0.43 17.89 22.97
C TYR A 437 0.82 17.60 23.80
N VAL A 438 1.14 18.48 24.76
CA VAL A 438 2.38 18.38 25.55
C VAL A 438 2.18 17.54 26.80
N LYS A 439 1.20 17.91 27.64
CA LYS A 439 0.92 17.24 28.92
C LYS A 439 0.01 16.02 28.79
N LYS A 440 -0.75 15.90 27.69
CA LYS A 440 -1.67 14.79 27.39
C LYS A 440 -2.64 14.49 28.55
N VAL A 441 -3.27 15.55 29.08
CA VAL A 441 -4.10 15.49 30.31
C VAL A 441 -5.37 14.64 30.14
N GLY A 442 -5.86 14.43 28.92
CA GLY A 442 -7.03 13.59 28.67
C GLY A 442 -7.67 13.78 27.30
N SER A 443 -8.92 13.34 27.17
CA SER A 443 -9.71 13.53 25.96
C SER A 443 -10.11 14.99 25.77
N HIS A 444 -10.65 15.31 24.59
CA HIS A 444 -11.18 16.66 24.31
C HIS A 444 -12.22 17.10 25.35
N GLU A 445 -13.05 16.18 25.85
CA GLU A 445 -14.10 16.46 26.84
C GLU A 445 -13.51 16.89 28.18
N VAL A 446 -12.49 16.18 28.65
CA VAL A 446 -11.78 16.51 29.89
C VAL A 446 -11.14 17.90 29.82
N ILE A 447 -10.57 18.26 28.68
CA ILE A 447 -9.94 19.57 28.48
C ILE A 447 -10.98 20.68 28.37
N MET A 448 -12.10 20.42 27.69
CA MET A 448 -13.23 21.36 27.61
C MET A 448 -13.80 21.66 29.00
N GLU A 449 -14.01 20.65 29.83
CA GLU A 449 -14.48 20.82 31.20
C GLU A 449 -13.49 21.62 32.05
N ARG A 450 -12.20 21.27 31.97
CA ARG A 450 -11.14 21.92 32.75
C ARG A 450 -10.95 23.39 32.39
N LEU A 451 -11.07 23.74 31.11
CA LEU A 451 -10.95 25.11 30.63
C LEU A 451 -12.30 25.86 30.57
N HIS A 452 -13.38 25.23 31.04
CA HIS A 452 -14.75 25.77 30.99
C HIS A 452 -15.17 26.24 29.59
N LEU A 453 -14.79 25.47 28.56
CA LEU A 453 -15.05 25.78 27.16
C LEU A 453 -16.24 24.99 26.62
N SER A 454 -17.15 25.68 25.93
CA SER A 454 -18.13 25.00 25.09
C SER A 454 -17.45 24.36 23.88
N ARG A 455 -18.04 23.30 23.34
CA ARG A 455 -17.50 22.57 22.18
C ARG A 455 -17.21 23.46 20.96
N PRO A 456 -18.07 24.43 20.57
CA PRO A 456 -17.74 25.37 19.49
C PRO A 456 -16.55 26.28 19.82
N THR A 457 -16.44 26.74 21.06
CA THR A 457 -15.33 27.60 21.49
C THR A 457 -14.02 26.82 21.51
N PHE A 458 -14.04 25.55 21.94
CA PHE A 458 -12.89 24.66 21.94
C PHE A 458 -12.26 24.55 20.54
N TYR A 459 -13.03 24.20 19.51
CA TYR A 459 -12.49 24.06 18.17
C TYR A 459 -12.02 25.39 17.57
N ARG A 460 -12.71 26.51 17.88
CA ARG A 460 -12.25 27.84 17.47
C ARG A 460 -10.92 28.22 18.12
N ARG A 461 -10.72 27.89 19.40
CA ARG A 461 -9.47 28.14 20.12
C ARG A 461 -8.35 27.23 19.66
N LEU A 462 -8.65 25.97 19.38
CA LEU A 462 -7.69 25.01 18.81
C LEU A 462 -7.17 25.49 17.44
N GLN A 463 -8.09 25.90 16.55
CA GLN A 463 -7.72 26.40 15.22
C GLN A 463 -6.93 27.73 15.29
N ARG A 464 -7.32 28.64 16.20
CA ARG A 464 -6.57 29.87 16.49
C ARG A 464 -5.17 29.56 17.03
N GLY A 465 -5.04 28.57 17.92
CA GLY A 465 -3.75 28.13 18.46
C GLY A 465 -2.80 27.66 17.37
N PHE A 466 -3.27 26.84 16.42
CA PHE A 466 -2.44 26.42 15.29
C PHE A 466 -1.99 27.57 14.40
N ALA A 467 -2.86 28.57 14.18
CA ALA A 467 -2.51 29.77 13.42
C ALA A 467 -1.45 30.61 14.12
N LEU A 468 -1.58 30.83 15.44
CA LEU A 468 -0.62 31.61 16.22
C LEU A 468 0.75 30.92 16.30
N VAL A 469 0.78 29.59 16.52
CA VAL A 469 2.05 28.85 16.48
C VAL A 469 2.69 28.97 15.10
N ALA A 470 1.91 28.88 14.03
CA ALA A 470 2.43 29.05 12.67
C ALA A 470 3.00 30.46 12.42
N GLU A 471 2.38 31.49 12.99
CA GLU A 471 2.84 32.89 12.89
C GLU A 471 4.15 33.09 13.66
N ARG A 472 4.26 32.53 14.88
CA ARG A 472 5.50 32.59 15.66
C ARG A 472 6.68 31.86 15.02
N LEU A 473 6.41 30.71 14.37
CA LEU A 473 7.45 29.99 13.61
C LEU A 473 7.97 30.81 12.42
N ASP A 474 7.12 31.63 11.79
CA ASP A 474 7.56 32.57 10.74
C ASP A 474 8.46 33.67 11.31
N GLU A 475 8.06 34.27 12.43
CA GLU A 475 8.86 35.32 13.10
C GLU A 475 10.24 34.81 13.51
N MET A 476 10.31 33.59 14.07
CA MET A 476 11.56 32.92 14.42
C MET A 476 12.43 32.69 13.18
N SER A 477 11.83 32.21 12.09
CA SER A 477 12.54 31.99 10.83
C SER A 477 13.05 33.28 10.20
N GLU A 478 12.28 34.37 10.26
CA GLU A 478 12.66 35.68 9.75
C GLU A 478 13.80 36.29 10.57
N PHE A 479 13.75 36.14 11.89
CA PHE A 479 14.82 36.59 12.77
C PHE A 479 16.13 35.83 12.50
N ALA A 480 16.06 34.51 12.34
CA ALA A 480 17.21 33.67 12.03
C ALA A 480 17.84 33.97 10.66
N GLU A 481 17.05 34.41 9.66
CA GLU A 481 17.57 34.83 8.35
C GLU A 481 18.26 36.20 8.40
N LYS A 482 17.82 37.11 9.28
CA LYS A 482 18.37 38.47 9.39
C LYS A 482 19.64 38.55 10.24
N VAL A 483 19.86 37.60 11.15
CA VAL A 483 21.04 37.56 12.02
C VAL A 483 22.02 36.52 11.46
N PRO A 484 23.11 36.92 10.76
CA PRO A 484 24.13 35.98 10.36
C PRO A 484 24.83 35.44 11.61
N VAL A 485 24.56 34.19 11.96
CA VAL A 485 25.33 33.45 12.95
C VAL A 485 26.73 33.28 12.37
N ALA A 486 27.72 33.98 12.92
CA ALA A 486 29.12 33.69 12.66
C ALA A 486 29.37 32.23 13.04
N ARG A 487 29.70 31.41 12.03
CA ARG A 487 30.06 29.99 12.21
C ARG A 487 31.32 29.85 13.06
#